data_AF-A0A972S8F9-F1
#
_entry.id   AF-A0A972S8F9-F1
#
_cell.length_a   1.000
_cell.length_b   1.000
_cell.length_c   1.000
_cell.angle_alpha   90.00
_cell.angle_beta   90.00
_cell.angle_gamma   90.00
#
_symmetry.space_group_name_H-M   'P 1'
#
loop_
_entity.id
_entity.type
_entity.pdbx_description
1 polymer ?
#
loop_
_entity_poly.entity_id
_entity_poly.type
_entity_poly.pdbx_seq_one_letter_code
_entity_poly.pdbx_strand_id
1 'polypeptide(L)'
;MIRMITALLIGVLAFANNCLECHKGIEDIRDPKSPMAKAIAKKAKEAGYPDNSCIVCHGGDPKASTKEEAHKGSIKAFLENEGPKEFYPDPGSAWINKNTCGMCHKEQVSTQMNNLMNTEQGKIQGALWGFGWGIREHKYANYNLSNLHKRLGSKTYQNYMKTIEEKEPQVYVKKTVELPKAPTADEVEKNPKLAAITYLRQECLRCHTASKGRSRRGDFRGMGCSSCHIPYSNDGFYEGKDPTIPKNKPGHLLTHQIQSTREAKVKIHNIEYSGIPVETCTTCHNRGKRIGVSYQGLMETAYNPTFDENGKAQPKLHTKHYLHMKEDVHYKKGMLCQDCHTSIDMHGDGKIAGSTLAPVEIECQDCHGTTKKYPWELPLGYGDEFGREISKKERGVTKTLPEYLKKGTVYDPKDGYLLSARGNPITNAVKDGNEIILHLASGKDLRLKPLKKLKEEKKLSQEALVAMDQISSHIDKMECYTCHDTWAPQCFGCHVKVDYSKGKKHVDWLAAAHAHDIHGTDAAKRENLKDFLIDGQVTETRSYLRWEDPILVKNGE
;
A
#
# COMPACT_ATOMS: atom_id res chain seq x y z
N MET A 1 8.23 -48.53 -61.98
CA MET A 1 7.32 -47.37 -62.01
C MET A 1 6.77 -47.14 -60.61
N ILE A 2 7.18 -46.04 -59.99
CA ILE A 2 6.49 -45.25 -58.95
C ILE A 2 5.95 -45.99 -57.71
N ARG A 3 6.63 -45.82 -56.57
CA ARG A 3 5.98 -45.74 -55.26
C ARG A 3 6.33 -44.39 -54.64
N MET A 4 5.31 -43.53 -54.54
CA MET A 4 5.36 -42.23 -53.87
C MET A 4 5.66 -42.44 -52.38
N ILE A 5 6.64 -41.69 -51.87
CA ILE A 5 6.82 -41.46 -50.44
C ILE A 5 6.30 -40.04 -50.17
N THR A 6 5.14 -39.95 -49.53
CA THR A 6 4.57 -38.72 -49.02
C THR A 6 5.33 -38.32 -47.76
N ALA A 7 6.21 -37.31 -47.86
CA ALA A 7 6.82 -36.67 -46.71
C ALA A 7 5.78 -35.75 -46.04
N LEU A 8 5.31 -36.15 -44.86
CA LEU A 8 4.46 -35.32 -44.01
C LEU A 8 5.34 -34.23 -43.37
N LEU A 9 5.35 -33.02 -43.93
CA LEU A 9 5.89 -31.84 -43.25
C LEU A 9 4.95 -31.49 -42.08
N ILE A 10 5.30 -31.96 -40.88
CA ILE A 10 4.76 -31.38 -39.65
C ILE A 10 5.50 -30.06 -39.45
N GLY A 11 4.96 -28.99 -40.01
CA GLY A 11 5.36 -27.63 -39.66
C GLY A 11 5.01 -27.36 -38.21
N VAL A 12 5.98 -27.53 -37.31
CA VAL A 12 5.92 -26.95 -35.98
C VAL A 12 6.09 -25.44 -36.18
N LEU A 13 4.96 -24.74 -36.37
CA LEU A 13 4.90 -23.29 -36.19
C LEU A 13 5.10 -23.02 -34.69
N ALA A 14 6.36 -23.05 -34.25
CA ALA A 14 6.76 -22.41 -33.01
C ALA A 14 6.56 -20.91 -33.24
N PHE A 15 5.49 -20.34 -32.68
CA PHE A 15 5.28 -18.91 -32.74
C PHE A 15 6.42 -18.24 -31.95
N ALA A 16 7.27 -17.49 -32.66
CA ALA A 16 8.39 -16.79 -32.05
C ALA A 16 7.87 -15.72 -31.06
N ASN A 17 8.45 -15.68 -29.86
CA ASN A 17 8.24 -14.62 -28.90
C ASN A 17 9.13 -13.43 -29.30
N ASN A 18 8.65 -12.61 -30.25
CA ASN A 18 9.43 -11.49 -30.79
C ASN A 18 9.65 -10.38 -29.75
N CYS A 19 8.87 -10.36 -28.66
CA CYS A 19 9.10 -9.41 -27.57
C CYS A 19 10.52 -9.55 -26.99
N LEU A 20 11.03 -10.78 -26.85
CA LEU A 20 12.37 -11.04 -26.31
C LEU A 20 13.51 -10.74 -27.28
N GLU A 21 13.21 -10.52 -28.57
CA GLU A 21 14.23 -10.07 -29.53
C GLU A 21 14.63 -8.62 -29.23
N CYS A 22 13.66 -7.76 -28.88
CA CYS A 22 13.89 -6.39 -28.46
C CYS A 22 14.27 -6.30 -26.98
N HIS A 23 13.55 -6.99 -26.11
CA HIS A 23 13.69 -6.93 -24.65
C HIS A 23 14.65 -8.01 -24.10
N LYS A 24 15.72 -8.29 -24.85
CA LYS A 24 16.66 -9.37 -24.50
C LYS A 24 17.26 -9.15 -23.12
N GLY A 25 17.09 -10.13 -22.23
CA GLY A 25 17.63 -10.08 -20.87
C GLY A 25 16.70 -9.44 -19.84
N ILE A 26 15.50 -8.99 -20.23
CA ILE A 26 14.47 -8.61 -19.25
C ILE A 26 14.23 -9.74 -18.25
N GLU A 27 14.06 -9.38 -16.98
CA GLU A 27 13.88 -10.36 -15.92
C GLU A 27 12.51 -11.03 -15.99
N ASP A 28 12.44 -12.31 -15.61
CA ASP A 28 11.16 -12.96 -15.37
C ASP A 28 10.45 -12.28 -14.20
N ILE A 29 9.17 -11.90 -14.41
CA ILE A 29 8.38 -11.18 -13.40
C ILE A 29 8.26 -11.95 -12.07
N ARG A 30 8.32 -13.29 -12.14
CA ARG A 30 8.36 -14.23 -11.01
C ARG A 30 9.23 -15.42 -11.38
N ASP A 31 9.70 -16.16 -10.36
CA ASP A 31 10.34 -17.46 -10.57
C ASP A 31 9.49 -18.33 -11.52
N PRO A 32 10.02 -18.81 -12.66
CA PRO A 32 9.29 -19.64 -13.62
C PRO A 32 8.63 -20.90 -13.02
N LYS A 33 9.14 -21.39 -11.89
CA LYS A 33 8.60 -22.56 -11.17
C LYS A 33 7.44 -22.19 -10.24
N SER A 34 7.24 -20.90 -9.97
CA SER A 34 6.20 -20.43 -9.05
C SER A 34 4.78 -20.74 -9.56
N PRO A 35 3.80 -20.90 -8.66
CA PRO A 35 2.40 -21.06 -9.05
C PRO A 35 1.88 -19.92 -9.92
N MET A 36 2.31 -18.68 -9.65
CA MET A 36 1.93 -17.51 -10.42
C MET A 36 2.46 -17.56 -11.86
N ALA A 37 3.75 -17.86 -12.05
CA ALA A 37 4.33 -17.98 -13.40
C ALA A 37 3.64 -19.09 -14.21
N LYS A 38 3.34 -20.23 -13.57
CA LYS A 38 2.59 -21.33 -14.20
C LYS A 38 1.17 -20.92 -14.59
N ALA A 39 0.47 -20.15 -13.75
CA ALA A 39 -0.86 -19.63 -14.07
C ALA A 39 -0.84 -18.65 -15.25
N ILE A 40 0.17 -17.78 -15.32
CA ILE A 40 0.38 -16.86 -16.45
C ILE A 40 0.66 -17.65 -17.73
N ALA A 41 1.57 -18.61 -17.70
CA ALA A 41 1.88 -19.46 -18.86
C ALA A 41 0.65 -20.25 -19.33
N LYS A 42 -0.19 -20.72 -18.40
CA LYS A 42 -1.47 -21.36 -18.73
C LYS A 42 -2.40 -20.41 -19.49
N LYS A 43 -2.57 -19.18 -19.03
CA LYS A 43 -3.38 -18.16 -19.72
C LYS A 43 -2.83 -17.83 -21.11
N ALA A 44 -1.51 -17.73 -21.26
CA ALA A 44 -0.86 -17.53 -22.55
C ALA A 44 -1.15 -18.69 -23.52
N LYS A 45 -1.02 -19.94 -23.04
CA LYS A 45 -1.35 -21.14 -23.81
C LYS A 45 -2.83 -21.19 -24.23
N GLU A 46 -3.75 -20.87 -23.33
CA GLU A 46 -5.20 -20.79 -23.61
C GLU A 46 -5.51 -19.73 -24.68
N ALA A 47 -4.72 -18.65 -24.74
CA ALA A 47 -4.83 -17.62 -25.76
C ALA A 47 -4.14 -17.94 -27.09
N GLY A 48 -3.50 -19.12 -27.21
CA GLY A 48 -2.82 -19.59 -28.42
C GLY A 48 -1.34 -19.18 -28.54
N TYR A 49 -0.73 -18.69 -27.47
CA TYR A 49 0.66 -18.20 -27.43
C TYR A 49 1.45 -18.83 -26.27
N PRO A 50 1.69 -20.16 -26.30
CA PRO A 50 2.30 -20.88 -25.17
C PRO A 50 3.69 -20.36 -24.76
N ASP A 51 4.45 -19.78 -25.71
CA ASP A 51 5.82 -19.30 -25.50
C ASP A 51 5.90 -17.78 -25.23
N ASN A 52 4.76 -17.09 -25.09
CA ASN A 52 4.73 -15.66 -24.79
C ASN A 52 3.79 -15.32 -23.61
N SER A 53 4.40 -15.19 -22.44
CA SER A 53 3.69 -14.79 -21.21
C SER A 53 3.54 -13.26 -21.05
N CYS A 54 4.27 -12.46 -21.83
CA CYS A 54 4.28 -10.99 -21.72
C CYS A 54 2.91 -10.40 -22.02
N ILE A 55 2.26 -10.90 -23.07
CA ILE A 55 0.97 -10.42 -23.57
C ILE A 55 -0.18 -10.64 -22.57
N VAL A 56 -0.03 -11.53 -21.59
CA VAL A 56 -1.04 -11.81 -20.57
C VAL A 56 -1.28 -10.57 -19.69
N CYS A 57 -0.24 -9.77 -19.46
CA CYS A 57 -0.34 -8.54 -18.70
C CYS A 57 -0.28 -7.31 -19.61
N HIS A 58 0.57 -7.33 -20.63
CA HIS A 58 0.83 -6.15 -21.44
C HIS A 58 -0.06 -6.00 -22.67
N GLY A 59 -0.72 -7.05 -23.16
CA GLY A 59 -1.37 -7.01 -24.47
C GLY A 59 -0.34 -6.89 -25.60
N GLY A 60 -0.69 -6.16 -26.67
CA GLY A 60 0.16 -6.01 -27.85
C GLY A 60 0.11 -7.18 -28.83
N ASP A 61 0.96 -7.12 -29.86
CA ASP A 61 1.13 -8.17 -30.85
C ASP A 61 2.50 -8.85 -30.68
N PRO A 62 2.56 -10.10 -30.20
CA PRO A 62 3.81 -10.82 -29.97
C PRO A 62 4.50 -11.27 -31.26
N LYS A 63 3.86 -11.15 -32.43
CA LYS A 63 4.43 -11.52 -33.74
C LYS A 63 5.01 -10.33 -34.49
N ALA A 64 4.70 -9.11 -34.07
CA ALA A 64 5.23 -7.91 -34.70
C ALA A 64 6.75 -7.78 -34.43
N SER A 65 7.47 -7.20 -35.39
CA SER A 65 8.92 -6.95 -35.30
C SER A 65 9.26 -5.47 -35.13
N THR A 66 8.29 -4.58 -35.23
CA THR A 66 8.46 -3.14 -34.99
C THR A 66 7.89 -2.74 -33.64
N LYS A 67 8.44 -1.69 -33.03
CA LYS A 67 8.00 -1.21 -31.72
C LYS A 67 6.54 -0.76 -31.75
N GLU A 68 6.15 -0.07 -32.81
CA GLU A 68 4.83 0.54 -32.97
C GLU A 68 3.74 -0.52 -33.15
N GLU A 69 4.01 -1.58 -33.91
CA GLU A 69 3.06 -2.67 -34.11
C GLU A 69 2.99 -3.60 -32.90
N ALA A 70 4.13 -3.91 -32.26
CA ALA A 70 4.17 -4.78 -31.09
C ALA A 70 3.46 -4.17 -29.88
N HIS A 71 3.54 -2.85 -29.71
CA HIS A 71 2.94 -2.10 -28.59
C HIS A 71 1.59 -1.47 -28.93
N LYS A 72 0.81 -2.12 -29.79
CA LYS A 72 -0.52 -1.65 -30.20
C LYS A 72 -1.55 -2.76 -30.06
N GLY A 73 -2.71 -2.40 -29.53
CA GLY A 73 -3.85 -3.28 -29.37
C GLY A 73 -3.56 -4.46 -28.46
N SER A 74 -4.25 -5.55 -28.72
CA SER A 74 -4.07 -6.83 -28.05
C SER A 74 -4.46 -7.93 -29.01
N ILE A 75 -4.05 -9.16 -28.73
CA ILE A 75 -4.44 -10.32 -29.53
C ILE A 75 -5.96 -10.54 -29.49
N LYS A 76 -6.51 -11.07 -30.60
CA LYS A 76 -7.95 -11.32 -30.76
C LYS A 76 -8.57 -12.08 -29.56
N ALA A 77 -7.88 -13.11 -29.06
CA ALA A 77 -8.35 -13.91 -27.94
C ALA A 77 -8.63 -13.06 -26.68
N PHE A 78 -7.77 -12.08 -26.36
CA PHE A 78 -7.96 -11.18 -25.22
C PHE A 78 -8.89 -10.02 -25.51
N LEU A 79 -9.04 -9.59 -26.77
CA LEU A 79 -10.08 -8.62 -27.13
C LEU A 79 -11.49 -9.19 -26.88
N GLU A 80 -11.69 -10.46 -27.22
CA GLU A 80 -12.99 -11.16 -27.11
C GLU A 80 -13.26 -11.76 -25.72
N ASN A 81 -12.22 -12.05 -24.92
CA ASN A 81 -12.35 -12.74 -23.62
C ASN A 81 -11.65 -11.97 -22.47
N GLU A 82 -11.51 -12.59 -21.30
CA GLU A 82 -10.76 -12.02 -20.16
C GLU A 82 -9.27 -11.84 -20.55
N GLY A 83 -8.76 -10.61 -20.43
CA GLY A 83 -7.38 -10.25 -20.78
C GLY A 83 -7.23 -8.78 -21.20
N PRO A 84 -5.99 -8.33 -21.48
CA PRO A 84 -5.71 -6.97 -21.92
C PRO A 84 -6.49 -6.57 -23.17
N LYS A 85 -7.07 -5.37 -23.17
CA LYS A 85 -7.88 -4.84 -24.27
C LYS A 85 -7.13 -3.89 -25.19
N GLU A 86 -5.91 -3.54 -24.81
CA GLU A 86 -5.00 -2.63 -25.47
C GLU A 86 -3.60 -2.91 -24.89
N PHE A 87 -2.56 -2.33 -25.47
CA PHE A 87 -1.23 -2.38 -24.89
C PHE A 87 -1.18 -1.56 -23.60
N TYR A 88 -0.68 -2.17 -22.53
CA TYR A 88 -0.60 -1.58 -21.20
C TYR A 88 0.86 -1.39 -20.78
N PRO A 89 1.39 -0.15 -20.78
CA PRO A 89 2.74 0.14 -20.29
C PRO A 89 2.92 -0.11 -18.79
N ASP A 90 1.84 0.04 -18.01
CA ASP A 90 1.79 -0.32 -16.59
C ASP A 90 0.55 -1.20 -16.34
N PRO A 91 0.68 -2.53 -16.46
CA PRO A 91 -0.43 -3.47 -16.27
C PRO A 91 -1.08 -3.39 -14.89
N GLY A 92 -0.41 -2.86 -13.87
CA GLY A 92 -0.97 -2.75 -12.52
C GLY A 92 -1.86 -1.54 -12.29
N SER A 93 -1.94 -0.62 -13.26
CA SER A 93 -2.75 0.60 -13.14
C SER A 93 -4.20 0.32 -12.76
N ALA A 94 -4.73 1.03 -11.77
CA ALA A 94 -6.08 0.83 -11.23
C ALA A 94 -7.18 1.00 -12.31
N TRP A 95 -6.89 1.73 -13.39
CA TRP A 95 -7.81 2.01 -14.48
C TRP A 95 -8.02 0.82 -15.43
N ILE A 96 -7.03 -0.07 -15.53
CA ILE A 96 -7.05 -1.20 -16.49
C ILE A 96 -6.81 -2.56 -15.84
N ASN A 97 -6.41 -2.62 -14.57
CA ASN A 97 -5.92 -3.86 -13.96
C ASN A 97 -6.98 -4.94 -13.77
N LYS A 98 -8.28 -4.62 -13.92
CA LYS A 98 -9.36 -5.61 -14.07
C LYS A 98 -9.09 -6.58 -15.23
N ASN A 99 -8.38 -6.14 -16.26
CA ASN A 99 -8.01 -6.90 -17.45
C ASN A 99 -6.67 -7.63 -17.31
N THR A 100 -5.94 -7.44 -16.20
CA THR A 100 -4.59 -7.97 -15.97
C THR A 100 -4.54 -8.75 -14.66
N CYS A 101 -4.27 -8.08 -13.53
CA CYS A 101 -4.28 -8.64 -12.18
C CYS A 101 -5.64 -9.26 -11.85
N GLY A 102 -6.72 -8.62 -12.28
CA GLY A 102 -8.11 -9.01 -12.01
C GLY A 102 -8.51 -10.35 -12.64
N MET A 103 -7.74 -10.86 -13.60
CA MET A 103 -7.98 -12.21 -14.13
C MET A 103 -7.77 -13.29 -13.06
N CYS A 104 -6.83 -13.05 -12.12
CA CYS A 104 -6.45 -13.99 -11.07
C CYS A 104 -6.79 -13.48 -9.66
N HIS A 105 -6.80 -12.16 -9.43
CA HIS A 105 -7.00 -11.51 -8.13
C HIS A 105 -8.30 -10.70 -8.10
N LYS A 106 -9.41 -11.36 -8.42
CA LYS A 106 -10.74 -10.73 -8.59
C LYS A 106 -11.15 -9.96 -7.34
N GLU A 107 -10.95 -10.54 -6.17
CA GLU A 107 -11.34 -9.97 -4.90
C GLU A 107 -10.58 -8.67 -4.62
N GLN A 108 -9.25 -8.69 -4.63
CA GLN A 108 -8.42 -7.50 -4.37
C GLN A 108 -8.65 -6.38 -5.38
N VAL A 109 -8.78 -6.73 -6.67
CA VAL A 109 -9.03 -5.74 -7.73
C VAL A 109 -10.43 -5.14 -7.63
N SER A 110 -11.42 -5.91 -7.17
CA SER A 110 -12.78 -5.39 -6.96
C SER A 110 -12.83 -4.37 -5.82
N THR A 111 -12.04 -4.56 -4.75
CA THR A 111 -12.10 -3.69 -3.57
C THR A 111 -11.22 -2.45 -3.65
N GLN A 112 -10.20 -2.46 -4.51
CA GLN A 112 -9.15 -1.43 -4.55
C GLN A 112 -9.69 0.00 -4.68
N MET A 113 -10.78 0.20 -5.43
CA MET A 113 -11.29 1.56 -5.69
C MET A 113 -11.93 2.17 -4.45
N ASN A 114 -12.49 1.33 -3.56
CA ASN A 114 -13.07 1.73 -2.29
C ASN A 114 -12.05 1.78 -1.14
N ASN A 115 -10.82 1.32 -1.36
CA ASN A 115 -9.75 1.38 -0.37
C ASN A 115 -9.35 2.82 -0.05
N LEU A 116 -9.00 3.09 1.21
CA LEU A 116 -8.62 4.40 1.71
C LEU A 116 -7.41 5.03 0.97
N MET A 117 -6.43 4.24 0.54
CA MET A 117 -5.31 4.71 -0.28
C MET A 117 -5.73 5.13 -1.69
N ASN A 118 -6.91 4.73 -2.17
CA ASN A 118 -7.46 5.24 -3.42
C ASN A 118 -8.42 6.41 -3.19
N THR A 119 -9.27 6.34 -2.15
CA THR A 119 -10.27 7.38 -1.87
C THR A 119 -9.69 8.61 -1.18
N GLU A 120 -8.60 8.45 -0.42
CA GLU A 120 -7.97 9.45 0.45
C GLU A 120 -8.93 10.11 1.45
N GLN A 121 -10.10 9.51 1.69
CA GLN A 121 -11.22 10.13 2.40
C GLN A 121 -10.85 10.58 3.81
N GLY A 122 -10.15 9.73 4.58
CA GLY A 122 -9.69 10.09 5.93
C GLY A 122 -8.71 11.27 5.95
N LYS A 123 -7.84 11.40 4.94
CA LYS A 123 -6.90 12.53 4.84
C LYS A 123 -7.62 13.81 4.40
N ILE A 124 -8.53 13.68 3.44
CA ILE A 124 -9.39 14.78 2.97
C ILE A 124 -10.18 15.35 4.14
N GLN A 125 -10.89 14.48 4.86
CA GLN A 125 -11.72 14.86 5.98
C GLN A 125 -10.92 15.52 7.10
N GLY A 126 -9.78 14.93 7.50
CA GLY A 126 -8.91 15.51 8.52
C GLY A 126 -8.39 16.90 8.13
N ALA A 127 -8.02 17.09 6.86
CA ALA A 127 -7.56 18.38 6.36
C ALA A 127 -8.69 19.43 6.33
N LEU A 128 -9.88 19.08 5.82
CA LEU A 128 -11.03 19.99 5.79
C LEU A 128 -11.43 20.40 7.22
N TRP A 129 -11.45 19.44 8.16
CA TRP A 129 -11.71 19.72 9.56
C TRP A 129 -10.65 20.67 10.16
N GLY A 130 -9.36 20.40 9.92
CA GLY A 130 -8.26 21.25 10.39
C GLY A 130 -8.28 22.68 9.83
N PHE A 131 -8.84 22.88 8.63
CA PHE A 131 -9.08 24.20 8.04
C PHE A 131 -10.44 24.81 8.44
N GLY A 132 -11.15 24.21 9.41
CA GLY A 132 -12.35 24.77 10.02
C GLY A 132 -13.64 24.59 9.23
N TRP A 133 -13.74 23.56 8.38
CA TRP A 133 -14.97 23.29 7.60
C TRP A 133 -16.12 22.72 8.45
N GLY A 134 -15.86 22.20 9.66
CA GLY A 134 -16.91 21.71 10.57
C GLY A 134 -17.70 20.51 10.05
N ILE A 135 -17.20 19.80 9.04
CA ILE A 135 -17.85 18.62 8.47
C ILE A 135 -17.71 17.45 9.44
N ARG A 136 -18.80 16.76 9.76
CA ARG A 136 -18.80 15.52 10.56
C ARG A 136 -19.04 14.26 9.74
N GLU A 137 -19.75 14.37 8.61
CA GLU A 137 -19.95 13.25 7.69
C GLU A 137 -18.75 13.12 6.76
N HIS A 138 -18.06 11.98 6.80
CA HIS A 138 -16.85 11.74 6.02
C HIS A 138 -17.23 11.42 4.56
N LYS A 139 -17.83 12.38 3.84
CA LYS A 139 -18.37 12.13 2.49
C LYS A 139 -17.39 12.41 1.35
N TYR A 140 -16.43 13.32 1.55
CA TYR A 140 -15.54 13.74 0.46
C TYR A 140 -14.43 12.72 0.18
N ALA A 141 -14.18 12.43 -1.10
CA ALA A 141 -13.15 11.50 -1.55
C ALA A 141 -12.54 11.97 -2.89
N ASN A 142 -11.56 11.24 -3.40
CA ASN A 142 -11.04 11.45 -4.75
C ASN A 142 -12.05 11.16 -5.85
N TYR A 143 -13.02 10.28 -5.60
CA TYR A 143 -13.94 9.80 -6.63
C TYR A 143 -15.37 9.73 -6.09
N ASN A 144 -16.34 9.87 -6.97
CA ASN A 144 -17.73 9.53 -6.68
C ASN A 144 -17.89 8.00 -6.70
N LEU A 145 -18.00 7.39 -5.52
CA LEU A 145 -18.05 5.93 -5.35
C LEU A 145 -19.29 5.53 -4.58
N SER A 146 -19.58 4.23 -4.65
CA SER A 146 -20.59 3.59 -3.82
C SER A 146 -20.04 2.26 -3.31
N ASN A 147 -20.65 1.73 -2.26
CA ASN A 147 -20.32 0.39 -1.77
C ASN A 147 -20.78 -0.66 -2.79
N LEU A 148 -19.92 -0.98 -3.76
CA LEU A 148 -20.21 -1.88 -4.88
C LEU A 148 -20.07 -3.37 -4.51
N HIS A 149 -19.43 -3.70 -3.39
CA HIS A 149 -19.01 -5.07 -3.07
C HIS A 149 -19.52 -5.57 -1.73
N LYS A 150 -19.61 -6.91 -1.63
CA LYS A 150 -19.75 -7.60 -0.35
C LYS A 150 -18.44 -7.48 0.41
N ARG A 151 -18.51 -7.19 1.70
CA ARG A 151 -17.34 -7.06 2.57
C ARG A 151 -16.55 -8.37 2.59
N LEU A 152 -15.25 -8.30 2.30
CA LEU A 152 -14.28 -9.40 2.44
C LEU A 152 -13.96 -9.67 3.92
N GLY A 153 -13.26 -10.75 4.19
CA GLY A 153 -12.92 -11.20 5.54
C GLY A 153 -13.76 -12.38 6.03
N SER A 154 -13.43 -12.86 7.22
CA SER A 154 -14.13 -13.96 7.89
C SER A 154 -15.58 -13.60 8.20
N LYS A 155 -16.44 -14.60 8.46
CA LYS A 155 -17.82 -14.32 8.85
C LYS A 155 -17.88 -13.54 10.17
N THR A 156 -16.96 -13.83 11.09
CA THR A 156 -16.79 -13.10 12.34
C THR A 156 -16.49 -11.63 12.09
N TYR A 157 -15.51 -11.33 11.22
CA TYR A 157 -15.16 -9.97 10.83
C TYR A 157 -16.31 -9.25 10.14
N GLN A 158 -16.99 -9.89 9.20
CA GLN A 158 -18.16 -9.28 8.53
C GLN A 158 -19.27 -8.91 9.53
N ASN A 159 -19.53 -9.77 10.52
CA ASN A 159 -20.54 -9.49 11.54
C ASN A 159 -20.07 -8.36 12.48
N TYR A 160 -18.79 -8.36 12.86
CA TYR A 160 -18.17 -7.32 13.67
C TYR A 160 -18.31 -5.95 13.01
N MET A 161 -17.83 -5.84 11.78
CA MET A 161 -17.85 -4.58 11.03
C MET A 161 -19.27 -4.10 10.77
N LYS A 162 -20.24 -5.01 10.58
CA LYS A 162 -21.65 -4.61 10.45
C LYS A 162 -22.12 -3.83 11.68
N THR A 163 -21.77 -4.27 12.89
CA THR A 163 -22.12 -3.56 14.13
C THR A 163 -21.43 -2.20 14.22
N ILE A 164 -20.16 -2.11 13.82
CA ILE A 164 -19.42 -0.84 13.81
C ILE A 164 -19.99 0.13 12.77
N GLU A 165 -20.33 -0.34 11.56
CA GLU A 165 -20.97 0.45 10.51
C GLU A 165 -22.31 1.05 10.98
N GLU A 166 -23.10 0.30 11.74
CA GLU A 166 -24.37 0.75 12.30
C GLU A 166 -24.18 1.83 13.39
N LYS A 167 -23.08 1.75 14.15
CA LYS A 167 -22.76 2.70 15.23
C LYS A 167 -22.11 3.99 14.73
N GLU A 168 -21.25 3.88 13.71
CA GLU A 168 -20.46 4.99 13.16
C GLU A 168 -20.80 5.26 11.67
N PRO A 169 -22.07 5.53 11.31
CA PRO A 169 -22.50 5.68 9.93
C PRO A 169 -21.85 6.88 9.21
N GLN A 170 -21.35 7.87 9.96
CA GLN A 170 -20.61 9.02 9.47
C GLN A 170 -19.17 8.68 9.05
N VAL A 171 -18.61 7.59 9.56
CA VAL A 171 -17.30 7.06 9.18
C VAL A 171 -17.45 6.05 8.05
N TYR A 172 -18.43 5.15 8.14
CA TYR A 172 -18.68 4.10 7.15
C TYR A 172 -19.78 4.49 6.15
N VAL A 173 -19.51 5.55 5.39
CA VAL A 173 -20.47 6.07 4.41
C VAL A 173 -20.77 5.07 3.29
N LYS A 174 -21.99 5.12 2.75
CA LYS A 174 -22.42 4.24 1.65
C LYS A 174 -21.99 4.73 0.28
N LYS A 175 -21.76 6.03 0.15
CA LYS A 175 -21.37 6.72 -1.07
C LYS A 175 -20.42 7.85 -0.72
N THR A 176 -19.58 8.21 -1.67
CA THR A 176 -18.71 9.39 -1.57
C THR A 176 -19.11 10.45 -2.58
N VAL A 177 -18.74 11.67 -2.25
CA VAL A 177 -18.80 12.82 -3.16
C VAL A 177 -17.36 13.18 -3.47
N GLU A 178 -17.05 13.34 -4.75
CA GLU A 178 -15.73 13.83 -5.16
C GLU A 178 -15.44 15.20 -4.54
N LEU A 179 -14.19 15.43 -4.12
CA LEU A 179 -13.75 16.71 -3.57
C LEU A 179 -14.07 17.83 -4.57
N PRO A 180 -14.61 18.98 -4.14
CA PRO A 180 -14.93 20.08 -5.05
C PRO A 180 -13.71 20.54 -5.85
N LYS A 181 -13.95 21.20 -6.99
CA LYS A 181 -12.89 21.81 -7.81
C LYS A 181 -12.06 22.80 -6.98
N ALA A 182 -10.81 22.99 -7.37
CA ALA A 182 -9.96 23.99 -6.74
C ALA A 182 -10.59 25.39 -6.87
N PRO A 183 -10.62 26.18 -5.78
CA PRO A 183 -11.16 27.52 -5.80
C PRO A 183 -10.25 28.50 -6.58
N THR A 184 -10.83 29.61 -7.01
CA THR A 184 -10.07 30.77 -7.53
C THR A 184 -9.52 31.62 -6.38
N ALA A 185 -8.62 32.56 -6.71
CA ALA A 185 -8.12 33.54 -5.75
C ALA A 185 -9.26 34.37 -5.11
N ASP A 186 -10.21 34.86 -5.91
CA ASP A 186 -11.35 35.66 -5.45
C ASP A 186 -12.27 34.88 -4.50
N GLU A 187 -12.45 33.58 -4.75
CA GLU A 187 -13.23 32.71 -3.87
C GLU A 187 -12.54 32.49 -2.52
N VAL A 188 -11.21 32.30 -2.53
CA VAL A 188 -10.40 32.15 -1.32
C VAL A 188 -10.35 33.45 -0.52
N GLU A 189 -10.30 34.62 -1.16
CA GLU A 189 -10.34 35.91 -0.47
C GLU A 189 -11.65 36.08 0.31
N LYS A 190 -12.78 35.66 -0.28
CA LYS A 190 -14.10 35.66 0.40
C LYS A 190 -14.21 34.59 1.48
N ASN A 191 -13.61 33.42 1.27
CA ASN A 191 -13.64 32.31 2.22
C ASN A 191 -12.29 31.57 2.26
N PRO A 192 -11.37 31.97 3.16
CA PRO A 192 -10.02 31.41 3.22
C PRO A 192 -9.98 29.89 3.47
N LYS A 193 -11.04 29.31 4.05
CA LYS A 193 -11.14 27.87 4.29
C LYS A 193 -11.09 27.06 3.00
N LEU A 194 -11.49 27.65 1.86
CA LEU A 194 -11.44 26.99 0.55
C LEU A 194 -10.01 26.63 0.12
N ALA A 195 -8.99 27.31 0.64
CA ALA A 195 -7.59 26.98 0.38
C ALA A 195 -7.22 25.53 0.80
N ALA A 196 -8.01 24.91 1.68
CA ALA A 196 -7.88 23.49 2.02
C ALA A 196 -7.99 22.58 0.79
N ILE A 197 -8.90 22.90 -0.15
CA ILE A 197 -9.09 22.12 -1.39
C ILE A 197 -7.85 22.20 -2.26
N THR A 198 -7.30 23.40 -2.44
CA THR A 198 -6.04 23.61 -3.20
C THR A 198 -4.89 22.88 -2.54
N TYR A 199 -4.76 22.97 -1.21
CA TYR A 199 -3.74 22.21 -0.47
C TYR A 199 -3.86 20.71 -0.69
N LEU A 200 -5.07 20.16 -0.57
CA LEU A 200 -5.33 18.74 -0.81
C LEU A 200 -4.93 18.34 -2.23
N ARG A 201 -5.46 19.05 -3.24
CA ARG A 201 -5.26 18.75 -4.67
C ARG A 201 -3.80 18.88 -5.11
N GLN A 202 -3.02 19.80 -4.54
CA GLN A 202 -1.61 19.98 -4.90
C GLN A 202 -0.64 19.06 -4.14
N GLU A 203 -0.98 18.68 -2.91
CA GLU A 203 -0.02 17.99 -2.04
C GLU A 203 -0.44 16.61 -1.56
N CYS A 204 -1.67 16.45 -1.06
CA CYS A 204 -2.11 15.18 -0.46
C CYS A 204 -2.56 14.16 -1.51
N LEU A 205 -3.29 14.62 -2.54
CA LEU A 205 -3.95 13.73 -3.48
C LEU A 205 -3.01 13.13 -4.53
N ARG A 206 -1.73 13.54 -4.60
CA ARG A 206 -0.74 12.84 -5.47
C ARG A 206 -0.44 11.40 -5.06
N CYS A 207 -0.77 11.04 -3.83
CA CYS A 207 -0.41 9.75 -3.24
C CYS A 207 -1.42 8.64 -3.54
N HIS A 208 -2.62 8.97 -4.02
CA HIS A 208 -3.63 7.95 -4.21
C HIS A 208 -3.20 6.95 -5.30
N THR A 209 -3.55 5.69 -5.12
CA THR A 209 -2.96 4.60 -5.92
C THR A 209 -3.32 4.66 -7.40
N ALA A 210 -4.49 5.22 -7.75
CA ALA A 210 -4.86 5.46 -9.15
C ALA A 210 -4.13 6.63 -9.86
N SER A 211 -3.27 7.39 -9.17
CA SER A 211 -2.36 8.38 -9.78
C SER A 211 -0.94 7.82 -9.86
N LYS A 212 -0.15 8.22 -10.86
CA LYS A 212 1.31 7.99 -10.88
C LYS A 212 2.03 8.86 -9.85
N GLY A 213 1.47 10.02 -9.52
CA GLY A 213 2.05 10.97 -8.60
C GLY A 213 3.29 11.67 -9.15
N ARG A 214 4.11 12.19 -8.22
CA ARG A 214 5.26 13.03 -8.51
C ARG A 214 6.51 12.22 -8.85
N SER A 215 7.28 12.66 -9.85
CA SER A 215 8.60 12.11 -10.18
C SER A 215 9.75 12.89 -9.52
N ARG A 216 10.06 12.60 -8.25
CA ARG A 216 11.23 13.12 -7.52
C ARG A 216 11.93 11.97 -6.80
N ARG A 217 13.18 12.18 -6.36
CA ARG A 217 13.92 11.20 -5.56
C ARG A 217 13.11 10.75 -4.34
N GLY A 218 12.90 9.44 -4.23
CA GLY A 218 12.06 8.76 -3.24
C GLY A 218 10.58 8.61 -3.63
N ASP A 219 10.10 9.29 -4.66
CA ASP A 219 8.66 9.29 -5.00
C ASP A 219 8.32 8.39 -6.20
N PHE A 220 9.31 7.69 -6.75
CA PHE A 220 9.11 6.83 -7.90
C PHE A 220 8.31 5.57 -7.53
N ARG A 221 7.20 5.34 -8.24
CA ARG A 221 6.34 4.15 -8.09
C ARG A 221 5.51 3.93 -9.35
N GLY A 222 4.93 2.74 -9.52
CA GLY A 222 3.88 2.51 -10.53
C GLY A 222 2.51 3.07 -10.12
N MET A 223 1.47 2.71 -10.88
CA MET A 223 0.07 2.99 -10.59
C MET A 223 -0.67 1.72 -10.14
N GLY A 224 -1.75 1.89 -9.38
CA GLY A 224 -2.58 0.80 -8.85
C GLY A 224 -1.74 -0.24 -8.11
N CYS A 225 -1.85 -1.51 -8.51
CA CYS A 225 -1.07 -2.61 -7.94
C CYS A 225 0.44 -2.39 -8.09
N SER A 226 0.90 -1.79 -9.19
CA SER A 226 2.32 -1.52 -9.44
C SER A 226 2.90 -0.44 -8.54
N SER A 227 2.05 0.31 -7.82
CA SER A 227 2.54 1.28 -6.84
C SER A 227 3.28 0.61 -5.68
N CYS A 228 2.91 -0.63 -5.35
CA CYS A 228 3.50 -1.41 -4.26
C CYS A 228 4.24 -2.65 -4.75
N HIS A 229 3.75 -3.31 -5.80
CA HIS A 229 4.25 -4.62 -6.23
C HIS A 229 5.39 -4.58 -7.23
N ILE A 230 5.67 -3.43 -7.84
CA ILE A 230 6.81 -3.26 -8.73
C ILE A 230 7.86 -2.42 -8.01
N PRO A 231 9.09 -2.92 -7.83
CA PRO A 231 10.11 -2.22 -7.07
C PRO A 231 10.64 -1.03 -7.86
N TYR A 232 10.82 0.09 -7.17
CA TYR A 232 11.53 1.28 -7.65
C TYR A 232 12.61 1.62 -6.63
N SER A 233 13.79 2.03 -7.10
CA SER A 233 14.79 2.62 -6.21
C SER A 233 14.42 4.06 -5.87
N ASN A 234 15.01 4.60 -4.80
CA ASN A 234 14.85 6.01 -4.44
C ASN A 234 15.30 6.94 -5.57
N ASP A 235 16.28 6.52 -6.38
CA ASP A 235 16.78 7.31 -7.52
C ASP A 235 16.01 7.03 -8.83
N GLY A 236 15.17 6.00 -8.87
CA GLY A 236 14.27 5.72 -9.98
C GLY A 236 14.97 5.19 -11.23
N PHE A 237 16.11 4.52 -11.08
CA PHE A 237 16.85 3.92 -12.18
C PHE A 237 16.50 2.45 -12.37
N TYR A 238 16.52 2.00 -13.62
CA TYR A 238 16.49 0.58 -13.97
C TYR A 238 17.89 -0.01 -13.91
N GLU A 239 18.03 -1.11 -13.17
CA GLU A 239 19.30 -1.79 -12.94
C GLU A 239 19.34 -3.20 -13.54
N GLY A 240 18.28 -3.58 -14.25
CA GLY A 240 18.20 -4.86 -14.96
C GLY A 240 18.94 -4.88 -16.30
N LYS A 241 18.72 -5.96 -17.06
CA LYS A 241 19.49 -6.24 -18.29
C LYS A 241 18.79 -5.90 -19.60
N ASP A 242 17.53 -5.48 -19.58
CA ASP A 242 16.81 -5.04 -20.78
C ASP A 242 17.53 -3.83 -21.43
N PRO A 243 17.98 -3.93 -22.70
CA PRO A 243 18.71 -2.88 -23.39
C PRO A 243 17.82 -1.69 -23.80
N THR A 244 16.50 -1.86 -23.82
CA THR A 244 15.55 -0.83 -24.27
C THR A 244 15.18 0.16 -23.17
N ILE A 245 15.49 -0.16 -21.91
CA ILE A 245 15.18 0.68 -20.75
C ILE A 245 16.42 1.52 -20.38
N PRO A 246 16.32 2.86 -20.36
CA PRO A 246 17.44 3.73 -19.99
C PRO A 246 17.92 3.50 -18.56
N LYS A 247 19.23 3.28 -18.38
CA LYS A 247 19.86 3.06 -17.06
C LYS A 247 20.32 4.33 -16.36
N ASN A 248 20.34 5.46 -17.08
CA ASN A 248 20.80 6.76 -16.61
C ASN A 248 19.68 7.81 -16.55
N LYS A 249 18.42 7.41 -16.77
CA LYS A 249 17.25 8.29 -16.68
C LYS A 249 16.41 7.87 -15.47
N PRO A 250 16.05 8.78 -14.56
CA PRO A 250 15.11 8.47 -13.49
C PRO A 250 13.69 8.22 -14.01
N GLY A 251 12.85 7.57 -13.20
CA GLY A 251 11.44 7.31 -13.51
C GLY A 251 11.13 5.88 -13.97
N HIS A 252 12.11 4.98 -13.91
CA HIS A 252 11.97 3.57 -14.28
C HIS A 252 11.96 2.67 -13.03
N LEU A 253 11.31 1.51 -13.17
CA LEU A 253 11.35 0.44 -12.15
C LEU A 253 12.79 -0.03 -11.94
N LEU A 254 13.08 -0.58 -10.76
CA LEU A 254 14.39 -1.11 -10.42
C LEU A 254 14.75 -2.35 -11.27
N THR A 255 13.81 -3.28 -11.38
CA THR A 255 13.95 -4.55 -12.11
C THR A 255 12.56 -5.04 -12.53
N HIS A 256 12.48 -5.84 -13.59
CA HIS A 256 11.22 -6.43 -14.05
C HIS A 256 10.84 -7.67 -13.23
N GLN A 257 10.63 -7.47 -11.92
CA GLN A 257 10.20 -8.51 -10.97
C GLN A 257 9.14 -7.97 -10.02
N ILE A 258 8.27 -8.84 -9.49
CA ILE A 258 7.27 -8.48 -8.48
C ILE A 258 7.79 -8.70 -7.06
N GLN A 259 7.56 -7.71 -6.19
CA GLN A 259 7.66 -7.83 -4.74
C GLN A 259 6.26 -7.97 -4.12
N SER A 260 6.07 -8.92 -3.20
CA SER A 260 4.78 -9.08 -2.49
C SER A 260 4.96 -9.87 -1.19
N THR A 261 4.80 -11.18 -1.22
CA THR A 261 4.89 -12.06 -0.06
C THR A 261 6.33 -12.50 0.18
N ARG A 262 6.52 -13.28 1.24
CA ARG A 262 7.79 -13.93 1.60
C ARG A 262 8.41 -14.76 0.46
N GLU A 263 7.57 -15.38 -0.37
CA GLU A 263 7.97 -16.25 -1.48
C GLU A 263 8.22 -15.47 -2.79
N ALA A 264 7.83 -14.19 -2.84
CA ALA A 264 8.11 -13.31 -3.96
C ALA A 264 9.48 -12.64 -3.76
N LYS A 265 10.53 -13.39 -4.08
CA LYS A 265 11.92 -12.92 -4.02
C LYS A 265 12.23 -12.03 -5.21
N VAL A 266 12.80 -10.86 -4.92
CA VAL A 266 13.43 -9.96 -5.91
C VAL A 266 14.94 -10.14 -5.80
N LYS A 267 15.61 -10.25 -6.95
CA LYS A 267 17.07 -10.41 -7.04
C LYS A 267 17.65 -9.30 -7.90
N ILE A 268 18.56 -8.53 -7.34
CA ILE A 268 19.25 -7.48 -8.08
C ILE A 268 20.72 -7.48 -7.66
N HIS A 269 21.62 -7.61 -8.64
CA HIS A 269 23.05 -7.84 -8.41
C HIS A 269 23.30 -9.02 -7.47
N ASN A 270 23.91 -8.76 -6.31
CA ASN A 270 24.19 -9.74 -5.25
C ASN A 270 23.18 -9.66 -4.08
N ILE A 271 22.10 -8.89 -4.22
CA ILE A 271 21.09 -8.68 -3.19
C ILE A 271 19.84 -9.49 -3.55
N GLU A 272 19.32 -10.23 -2.58
CA GLU A 272 18.02 -10.89 -2.65
C GLU A 272 17.18 -10.49 -1.43
N TYR A 273 15.94 -10.09 -1.67
CA TYR A 273 14.99 -9.75 -0.59
C TYR A 273 13.57 -10.25 -0.91
N SER A 274 12.69 -10.24 0.09
CA SER A 274 11.25 -10.50 -0.06
C SER A 274 10.42 -9.51 0.76
N GLY A 275 9.12 -9.50 0.50
CA GLY A 275 8.22 -8.50 1.06
C GLY A 275 8.27 -7.18 0.31
N ILE A 276 7.36 -6.28 0.65
CA ILE A 276 7.39 -4.88 0.18
C ILE A 276 8.27 -4.08 1.15
N PRO A 277 9.45 -3.57 0.72
CA PRO A 277 10.32 -2.76 1.56
C PRO A 277 9.61 -1.50 2.04
N VAL A 278 9.98 -1.02 3.23
CA VAL A 278 9.34 0.16 3.86
C VAL A 278 9.47 1.40 2.95
N GLU A 279 10.56 1.49 2.18
CA GLU A 279 10.82 2.55 1.20
C GLU A 279 9.71 2.65 0.14
N THR A 280 9.09 1.53 -0.23
CA THR A 280 7.95 1.55 -1.17
C THR A 280 6.75 2.24 -0.53
N CYS A 281 6.50 1.99 0.75
CA CYS A 281 5.42 2.62 1.51
C CYS A 281 5.71 4.10 1.78
N THR A 282 6.97 4.47 2.07
CA THR A 282 7.34 5.87 2.36
C THR A 282 7.23 6.79 1.16
N THR A 283 7.21 6.28 -0.08
CA THR A 283 6.80 7.03 -1.28
C THR A 283 5.54 7.86 -1.06
N CYS A 284 4.57 7.31 -0.31
CA CYS A 284 3.32 7.98 0.05
C CYS A 284 3.23 8.33 1.55
N HIS A 285 3.81 7.52 2.44
CA HIS A 285 3.72 7.65 3.91
C HIS A 285 4.85 8.50 4.54
N ASN A 286 5.55 9.33 3.74
CA ASN A 286 6.57 10.26 4.23
C ASN A 286 6.04 11.61 4.76
N ARG A 287 4.76 11.93 4.56
CA ARG A 287 4.15 13.23 4.95
C ARG A 287 2.90 13.05 5.80
N GLY A 288 2.35 14.15 6.32
CA GLY A 288 1.19 14.11 7.22
C GLY A 288 1.58 13.52 8.56
N LYS A 289 1.07 12.33 8.88
CA LYS A 289 1.42 11.58 10.11
C LYS A 289 2.87 11.07 10.13
N ARG A 290 3.56 11.03 8.97
CA ARG A 290 4.98 10.62 8.85
C ARG A 290 5.30 9.21 9.36
N ILE A 291 4.28 8.35 9.47
CA ILE A 291 4.39 7.03 10.10
C ILE A 291 5.47 6.15 9.45
N GLY A 292 5.61 6.20 8.12
CA GLY A 292 6.58 5.35 7.43
C GLY A 292 8.02 5.74 7.75
N VAL A 293 8.32 7.05 7.77
CA VAL A 293 9.66 7.54 8.06
C VAL A 293 9.99 7.44 9.55
N SER A 294 9.03 7.70 10.45
CA SER A 294 9.27 7.53 11.90
C SER A 294 9.47 6.06 12.29
N TYR A 295 8.80 5.12 11.62
CA TYR A 295 9.04 3.68 11.81
C TYR A 295 10.50 3.29 11.53
N GLN A 296 11.10 3.91 10.51
CA GLN A 296 12.53 3.76 10.16
C GLN A 296 13.46 4.62 11.03
N GLY A 297 12.96 5.33 12.03
CA GLY A 297 13.76 6.24 12.84
C GLY A 297 14.14 7.55 12.13
N LEU A 298 13.51 7.92 11.02
CA LEU A 298 13.84 9.10 10.24
C LEU A 298 12.94 10.28 10.61
N MET A 299 13.54 11.31 11.20
CA MET A 299 12.88 12.57 11.56
C MET A 299 13.19 13.65 10.52
N GLU A 300 12.15 14.23 9.93
CA GLU A 300 12.30 15.31 8.96
C GLU A 300 12.97 16.54 9.62
N THR A 301 13.79 17.28 8.87
CA THR A 301 14.46 18.49 9.36
C THR A 301 14.47 19.61 8.31
N ALA A 302 14.46 20.86 8.79
CA ALA A 302 14.60 22.06 7.96
C ALA A 302 16.05 22.32 7.53
N TYR A 303 17.01 21.73 8.22
CA TYR A 303 18.43 21.97 8.03
C TYR A 303 19.01 20.98 7.01
N ASN A 304 20.28 21.15 6.66
CA ASN A 304 21.07 20.14 5.95
C ASN A 304 21.78 19.28 6.99
N PRO A 305 21.17 18.16 7.44
CA PRO A 305 21.84 17.28 8.37
C PRO A 305 22.94 16.53 7.63
N THR A 306 24.08 16.35 8.29
CA THR A 306 25.22 15.55 7.81
C THR A 306 25.86 16.03 6.50
N PHE A 307 27.16 15.81 6.38
CA PHE A 307 27.92 16.09 5.16
C PHE A 307 28.64 14.82 4.73
N ASP A 308 28.73 14.58 3.42
CA ASP A 308 29.58 13.50 2.89
C ASP A 308 31.07 13.82 3.08
N GLU A 309 31.94 12.89 2.67
CA GLU A 309 33.40 13.05 2.74
C GLU A 309 33.94 14.28 1.99
N ASN A 310 33.16 14.84 1.06
CA ASN A 310 33.49 16.03 0.28
C ASN A 310 32.82 17.30 0.83
N GLY A 311 32.18 17.24 2.01
CA GLY A 311 31.48 18.37 2.61
C GLY A 311 30.14 18.70 1.95
N LYS A 312 29.59 17.82 1.10
CA LYS A 312 28.29 18.05 0.46
C LYS A 312 27.16 17.61 1.37
N ALA A 313 26.11 18.42 1.44
CA ALA A 313 24.91 18.10 2.20
C ALA A 313 24.21 16.84 1.65
N GLN A 314 23.50 16.14 2.53
CA GLN A 314 22.62 15.03 2.14
C GLN A 314 21.65 15.45 1.03
N PRO A 315 21.49 14.66 -0.05
CA PRO A 315 20.47 14.92 -1.06
C PRO A 315 19.06 14.73 -0.48
N LYS A 316 18.13 15.59 -0.91
CA LYS A 316 16.73 15.48 -0.50
C LYS A 316 16.14 14.12 -0.88
N LEU A 317 15.39 13.52 0.05
CA LEU A 317 14.54 12.35 -0.15
C LEU A 317 13.09 12.79 0.06
N HIS A 318 12.18 12.48 -0.86
CA HIS A 318 10.80 12.99 -0.83
C HIS A 318 10.74 14.53 -0.71
N THR A 319 11.70 15.25 -1.31
CA THR A 319 11.96 16.70 -1.18
C THR A 319 12.34 17.22 0.21
N LYS A 320 12.75 16.34 1.13
CA LYS A 320 13.04 16.66 2.52
C LYS A 320 14.43 16.18 2.91
N HIS A 321 14.94 16.69 4.02
CA HIS A 321 16.10 16.11 4.70
C HIS A 321 15.65 15.38 5.96
N TYR A 322 16.46 14.43 6.40
CA TYR A 322 16.14 13.58 7.55
C TYR A 322 17.33 13.47 8.49
N LEU A 323 17.06 13.54 9.78
CA LEU A 323 17.94 13.11 10.85
C LEU A 323 17.54 11.70 11.27
N HIS A 324 18.53 10.86 11.54
CA HIS A 324 18.28 9.55 12.14
C HIS A 324 18.16 9.70 13.66
N MET A 325 17.06 9.17 14.19
CA MET A 325 16.70 9.11 15.60
C MET A 325 16.79 7.64 16.06
N LYS A 326 15.74 7.12 16.71
CA LYS A 326 15.62 5.72 17.09
C LYS A 326 14.52 5.06 16.26
N GLU A 327 14.85 3.96 15.60
CA GLU A 327 13.88 3.17 14.84
C GLU A 327 12.97 2.36 15.78
N ASP A 328 11.78 2.01 15.27
CA ASP A 328 10.84 1.14 15.95
C ASP A 328 11.46 -0.25 16.21
N VAL A 329 11.12 -0.87 17.35
CA VAL A 329 11.68 -2.18 17.72
C VAL A 329 11.27 -3.29 16.74
N HIS A 330 10.06 -3.22 16.16
CA HIS A 330 9.59 -4.16 15.16
C HIS A 330 10.39 -4.02 13.87
N TYR A 331 10.67 -2.78 13.44
CA TYR A 331 11.54 -2.52 12.29
C TYR A 331 12.93 -3.13 12.50
N LYS A 332 13.55 -2.90 13.67
CA LYS A 332 14.86 -3.49 14.03
C LYS A 332 14.85 -5.02 14.05
N LYS A 333 13.71 -5.63 14.35
CA LYS A 333 13.57 -7.09 14.34
C LYS A 333 13.33 -7.66 12.95
N GLY A 334 13.11 -6.82 11.94
CA GLY A 334 12.97 -7.17 10.53
C GLY A 334 11.53 -7.16 10.03
N MET A 335 10.59 -6.58 10.78
CA MET A 335 9.20 -6.43 10.34
C MET A 335 9.07 -5.33 9.29
N LEU A 336 8.26 -5.60 8.27
CA LEU A 336 7.85 -4.66 7.24
C LEU A 336 6.44 -4.15 7.55
N CYS A 337 6.02 -3.05 6.91
CA CYS A 337 4.68 -2.49 7.13
C CYS A 337 3.56 -3.54 6.87
N GLN A 338 3.74 -4.40 5.88
CA GLN A 338 2.79 -5.47 5.54
C GLN A 338 2.74 -6.64 6.54
N ASP A 339 3.65 -6.70 7.52
CA ASP A 339 3.57 -7.71 8.59
C ASP A 339 2.53 -7.33 9.66
N CYS A 340 2.19 -6.03 9.76
CA CYS A 340 1.10 -5.52 10.60
C CYS A 340 -0.13 -5.12 9.78
N HIS A 341 0.04 -4.64 8.55
CA HIS A 341 -1.09 -4.26 7.69
C HIS A 341 -1.62 -5.45 6.92
N THR A 342 -2.87 -5.81 7.16
CA THR A 342 -3.50 -6.97 6.53
C THR A 342 -3.80 -6.72 5.04
N SER A 343 -4.15 -7.78 4.32
CA SER A 343 -4.60 -7.64 2.92
C SER A 343 -5.80 -6.71 2.77
N ILE A 344 -6.69 -6.60 3.77
CA ILE A 344 -7.87 -5.74 3.67
C ILE A 344 -7.60 -4.30 4.09
N ASP A 345 -6.65 -4.06 4.98
CA ASP A 345 -6.12 -2.71 5.25
C ASP A 345 -5.58 -2.12 3.93
N MET A 346 -4.85 -2.94 3.16
CA MET A 346 -4.12 -2.50 1.98
C MET A 346 -4.93 -2.54 0.68
N HIS A 347 -5.67 -3.60 0.41
CA HIS A 347 -6.48 -3.73 -0.82
C HIS A 347 -7.93 -3.29 -0.63
N GLY A 348 -8.36 -3.06 0.61
CA GLY A 348 -9.74 -2.78 0.98
C GLY A 348 -10.52 -4.07 1.24
N ASP A 349 -11.55 -3.97 2.07
CA ASP A 349 -12.53 -5.03 2.28
C ASP A 349 -13.75 -4.92 1.35
N GLY A 350 -13.82 -3.87 0.52
CA GLY A 350 -14.92 -3.61 -0.43
C GLY A 350 -15.95 -2.59 0.04
N LYS A 351 -15.85 -2.11 1.29
CA LYS A 351 -16.62 -0.98 1.81
C LYS A 351 -15.75 0.26 1.95
N ILE A 352 -16.41 1.40 1.90
CA ILE A 352 -15.80 2.72 2.05
C ILE A 352 -15.63 3.00 3.55
N ALA A 353 -14.42 3.44 3.92
CA ALA A 353 -14.06 3.83 5.26
C ALA A 353 -13.54 5.26 5.24
N GLY A 354 -14.16 6.13 6.03
CA GLY A 354 -13.91 7.56 6.00
C GLY A 354 -12.89 8.08 7.00
N SER A 355 -12.34 7.22 7.86
CA SER A 355 -11.27 7.55 8.80
C SER A 355 -9.98 6.83 8.40
N THR A 356 -8.83 7.43 8.73
CA THR A 356 -7.53 6.76 8.51
C THR A 356 -7.28 5.57 9.43
N LEU A 357 -8.01 5.46 10.53
CA LEU A 357 -7.88 4.38 11.51
C LEU A 357 -8.85 3.23 11.22
N ALA A 358 -9.99 3.52 10.60
CA ALA A 358 -11.03 2.53 10.33
C ALA A 358 -10.56 1.27 9.57
N PRO A 359 -9.62 1.33 8.60
CA PRO A 359 -9.11 0.12 7.96
C PRO A 359 -8.09 -0.67 8.78
N VAL A 360 -7.46 -0.07 9.81
CA VAL A 360 -6.41 -0.74 10.60
C VAL A 360 -7.09 -1.77 11.50
N GLU A 361 -6.71 -3.05 11.33
CA GLU A 361 -7.33 -4.16 12.05
C GLU A 361 -6.51 -4.68 13.23
N ILE A 362 -5.18 -4.52 13.19
CA ILE A 362 -4.28 -5.15 14.15
C ILE A 362 -4.03 -4.25 15.35
N GLU A 363 -4.30 -4.78 16.53
CA GLU A 363 -3.97 -4.17 17.82
C GLU A 363 -2.72 -4.77 18.46
N CYS A 364 -2.09 -4.04 19.40
CA CYS A 364 -0.91 -4.53 20.12
C CYS A 364 -1.21 -5.87 20.84
N GLN A 365 -2.39 -5.96 21.43
CA GLN A 365 -2.86 -7.08 22.22
C GLN A 365 -3.23 -8.31 21.37
N ASP A 366 -3.32 -8.15 20.04
CA ASP A 366 -3.52 -9.26 19.09
C ASP A 366 -2.33 -10.21 19.02
N CYS A 367 -1.13 -9.71 19.32
CA CYS A 367 0.09 -10.50 19.39
C CYS A 367 0.64 -10.59 20.82
N HIS A 368 0.58 -9.51 21.60
CA HIS A 368 1.22 -9.46 22.92
C HIS A 368 0.32 -9.94 24.06
N GLY A 369 -1.00 -9.86 23.90
CA GLY A 369 -1.98 -10.12 24.94
C GLY A 369 -1.88 -9.09 26.07
N THR A 370 -2.19 -9.52 27.28
CA THR A 370 -1.94 -8.75 28.51
C THR A 370 -1.11 -9.58 29.48
N THR A 371 -0.74 -8.98 30.61
CA THR A 371 -0.09 -9.68 31.73
C THR A 371 -0.96 -10.76 32.37
N LYS A 372 -2.27 -10.76 32.11
CA LYS A 372 -3.26 -11.68 32.69
C LYS A 372 -3.86 -12.66 31.68
N LYS A 373 -3.81 -12.33 30.38
CA LYS A 373 -4.41 -13.12 29.31
C LYS A 373 -3.50 -13.23 28.09
N TYR A 374 -3.38 -14.43 27.54
CA TYR A 374 -2.80 -14.65 26.21
C TYR A 374 -3.68 -13.98 25.13
N PRO A 375 -3.13 -13.69 23.93
CA PRO A 375 -3.91 -13.05 22.87
C PRO A 375 -5.19 -13.79 22.51
N TRP A 376 -5.16 -15.13 22.47
CA TRP A 376 -6.34 -15.96 22.15
C TRP A 376 -7.36 -16.05 23.30
N GLU A 377 -7.00 -15.68 24.53
CA GLU A 377 -7.89 -15.63 25.70
C GLU A 377 -8.61 -14.27 25.83
N LEU A 378 -8.23 -13.28 25.02
CA LEU A 378 -8.92 -12.00 24.93
C LEU A 378 -10.22 -12.15 24.12
N PRO A 379 -11.27 -11.39 24.45
CA PRO A 379 -12.48 -11.40 23.65
C PRO A 379 -12.33 -10.65 22.32
N LEU A 380 -13.25 -10.90 21.39
CA LEU A 380 -13.37 -10.10 20.17
C LEU A 380 -13.71 -8.64 20.52
N GLY A 381 -12.98 -7.72 19.90
CA GLY A 381 -13.07 -6.28 20.11
C GLY A 381 -12.26 -5.73 21.27
N TYR A 382 -11.45 -6.55 21.95
CA TYR A 382 -10.56 -6.04 22.98
C TYR A 382 -9.51 -5.12 22.37
N GLY A 383 -9.43 -3.86 22.85
CA GLY A 383 -8.61 -2.79 22.26
C GLY A 383 -9.29 -2.03 21.12
N ASP A 384 -10.46 -2.48 20.66
CA ASP A 384 -11.21 -1.92 19.52
C ASP A 384 -12.70 -1.76 19.92
N GLU A 385 -12.97 -1.36 21.16
CA GLU A 385 -14.31 -1.38 21.74
C GLU A 385 -15.21 -0.26 21.20
N PHE A 386 -14.67 0.89 20.80
CA PHE A 386 -15.45 2.09 20.46
C PHE A 386 -16.50 2.45 21.54
N GLY A 387 -16.17 2.25 22.81
CA GLY A 387 -17.09 2.47 23.93
C GLY A 387 -18.30 1.53 23.97
N ARG A 388 -18.21 0.31 23.39
CA ARG A 388 -19.24 -0.73 23.46
C ARG A 388 -18.87 -1.80 24.48
N GLU A 389 -19.88 -2.47 25.03
CA GLU A 389 -19.65 -3.71 25.76
C GLU A 389 -19.27 -4.83 24.79
N ILE A 390 -18.19 -5.54 25.11
CA ILE A 390 -17.72 -6.68 24.33
C ILE A 390 -18.07 -7.99 25.04
N SER A 391 -18.18 -9.06 24.25
CA SER A 391 -18.42 -10.40 24.80
C SER A 391 -17.30 -10.77 25.78
N LYS A 392 -17.60 -11.60 26.78
CA LYS A 392 -16.56 -12.21 27.64
C LYS A 392 -15.95 -13.47 27.03
N LYS A 393 -16.50 -13.96 25.91
CA LYS A 393 -16.04 -15.16 25.23
C LYS A 393 -14.67 -14.91 24.61
N GLU A 394 -13.72 -15.80 24.90
CA GLU A 394 -12.40 -15.81 24.29
C GLU A 394 -12.49 -15.95 22.77
N ARG A 395 -11.71 -15.16 22.03
CA ARG A 395 -11.72 -15.20 20.57
C ARG A 395 -11.07 -16.46 20.00
N GLY A 396 -10.14 -17.08 20.75
CA GLY A 396 -9.47 -18.30 20.36
C GLY A 396 -8.51 -18.12 19.17
N VAL A 397 -8.33 -19.20 18.43
CA VAL A 397 -7.52 -19.29 17.21
C VAL A 397 -8.31 -20.00 16.12
N THR A 398 -7.85 -19.93 14.87
CA THR A 398 -8.46 -20.67 13.76
C THR A 398 -7.43 -21.42 12.93
N LYS A 399 -7.79 -22.58 12.39
CA LYS A 399 -6.97 -23.30 11.40
C LYS A 399 -7.38 -23.01 9.96
N THR A 400 -8.41 -22.18 9.76
CA THR A 400 -8.97 -21.90 8.44
C THR A 400 -8.73 -20.46 8.02
N LEU A 401 -8.26 -20.27 6.79
CA LEU A 401 -8.15 -18.96 6.15
C LEU A 401 -9.30 -18.73 5.16
N PRO A 402 -9.86 -17.51 5.09
CA PRO A 402 -10.67 -17.06 3.96
C PRO A 402 -10.00 -17.35 2.61
N GLU A 403 -10.79 -17.72 1.60
CA GLU A 403 -10.27 -18.20 0.31
C GLU A 403 -9.34 -17.20 -0.40
N TYR A 404 -9.69 -15.92 -0.37
CA TYR A 404 -8.92 -14.86 -1.02
C TYR A 404 -7.50 -14.68 -0.43
N LEU A 405 -7.26 -15.15 0.80
CA LEU A 405 -5.97 -15.09 1.47
C LEU A 405 -5.06 -16.29 1.12
N LYS A 406 -5.61 -17.38 0.60
CA LYS A 406 -4.85 -18.60 0.27
C LYS A 406 -3.94 -18.46 -0.95
N LYS A 407 -4.12 -17.38 -1.73
CA LYS A 407 -3.21 -17.03 -2.84
C LYS A 407 -1.93 -16.34 -2.35
N GLY A 408 -1.87 -15.95 -1.08
CA GLY A 408 -0.64 -15.53 -0.41
C GLY A 408 0.17 -16.72 0.09
N THR A 409 1.24 -16.44 0.81
CA THR A 409 2.03 -17.47 1.49
C THR A 409 1.21 -18.04 2.66
N VAL A 410 1.01 -19.35 2.67
CA VAL A 410 0.26 -20.07 3.71
C VAL A 410 1.24 -20.82 4.61
N TYR A 411 1.06 -20.69 5.92
CA TYR A 411 1.93 -21.32 6.91
C TYR A 411 1.23 -22.51 7.59
N ASP A 412 2.00 -23.44 8.15
CA ASP A 412 1.44 -24.48 9.01
C ASP A 412 0.71 -23.80 10.18
N PRO A 413 -0.61 -23.98 10.34
CA PRO A 413 -1.36 -23.31 11.38
C PRO A 413 -0.94 -23.74 12.79
N LYS A 414 -0.20 -24.85 12.99
CA LYS A 414 0.15 -25.38 14.31
C LYS A 414 -1.12 -25.55 15.17
N ASP A 415 -1.21 -24.85 16.30
CA ASP A 415 -2.40 -24.84 17.14
C ASP A 415 -3.51 -23.95 16.56
N GLY A 416 -3.16 -22.96 15.75
CA GLY A 416 -4.04 -22.11 14.95
C GLY A 416 -3.42 -20.73 14.68
N TYR A 417 -3.89 -20.06 13.63
CA TYR A 417 -3.66 -18.64 13.39
C TYR A 417 -4.32 -17.81 14.49
N LEU A 418 -3.63 -16.77 14.95
CA LEU A 418 -4.22 -15.77 15.84
C LEU A 418 -5.36 -15.03 15.14
N LEU A 419 -6.32 -14.59 15.93
CA LEU A 419 -7.44 -13.75 15.50
C LEU A 419 -7.19 -12.31 15.94
N SER A 420 -7.39 -11.36 15.04
CA SER A 420 -7.41 -9.93 15.36
C SER A 420 -8.53 -9.59 16.34
N ALA A 421 -8.54 -8.37 16.86
CA ALA A 421 -9.68 -7.85 17.63
C ALA A 421 -11.00 -7.96 16.84
N ARG A 422 -10.93 -7.76 15.52
CA ARG A 422 -12.09 -7.81 14.62
C ARG A 422 -12.40 -9.21 14.08
N GLY A 423 -11.55 -10.20 14.34
CA GLY A 423 -11.83 -11.62 14.11
C GLY A 423 -11.43 -12.17 12.73
N ASN A 424 -10.57 -11.51 11.96
CA ASN A 424 -9.85 -12.18 10.88
C ASN A 424 -8.64 -12.96 11.40
N PRO A 425 -8.21 -14.03 10.71
CA PRO A 425 -6.92 -14.64 10.97
C PRO A 425 -5.77 -13.71 10.57
N ILE A 426 -4.82 -13.55 11.49
CA ILE A 426 -3.54 -12.89 11.25
C ILE A 426 -2.64 -13.89 10.52
N THR A 427 -2.61 -13.77 9.19
CA THR A 427 -2.08 -14.82 8.30
C THR A 427 -0.63 -15.21 8.55
N ASN A 428 0.18 -14.33 9.15
CA ASN A 428 1.59 -14.57 9.46
C ASN A 428 1.85 -14.94 10.93
N ALA A 429 0.84 -14.98 11.81
CA ALA A 429 1.02 -15.25 13.24
C ALA A 429 0.33 -16.56 13.65
N VAL A 430 1.11 -17.57 14.02
CA VAL A 430 0.60 -18.88 14.44
C VAL A 430 0.95 -19.17 15.90
N LYS A 431 0.02 -19.81 16.60
CA LYS A 431 0.20 -20.26 17.98
C LYS A 431 0.96 -21.58 18.02
N ASP A 432 1.99 -21.66 18.86
CA ASP A 432 2.79 -22.86 19.15
C ASP A 432 2.92 -23.02 20.67
N GLY A 433 1.99 -23.77 21.28
CA GLY A 433 1.84 -23.85 22.74
C GLY A 433 1.46 -22.50 23.34
N ASN A 434 2.30 -21.99 24.26
CA ASN A 434 2.10 -20.67 24.89
C ASN A 434 2.95 -19.57 24.25
N GLU A 435 3.48 -19.81 23.04
CA GLU A 435 4.28 -18.86 22.26
C GLU A 435 3.66 -18.65 20.88
N ILE A 436 4.19 -17.66 20.16
CA ILE A 436 3.74 -17.29 18.83
C ILE A 436 4.93 -17.34 17.89
N ILE A 437 4.73 -17.92 16.72
CA ILE A 437 5.68 -17.82 15.60
C ILE A 437 5.11 -16.80 14.63
N LEU A 438 5.85 -15.72 14.40
CA LEU A 438 5.53 -14.68 13.44
C LEU A 438 6.42 -14.85 12.21
N HIS A 439 5.80 -15.17 11.08
CA HIS A 439 6.46 -15.43 9.81
C HIS A 439 6.56 -14.15 8.97
N LEU A 440 7.69 -13.45 9.08
CA LEU A 440 7.85 -12.15 8.44
C LEU A 440 7.97 -12.25 6.93
N ALA A 441 7.38 -11.28 6.26
CA ALA A 441 7.52 -11.05 4.83
C ALA A 441 8.97 -10.86 4.38
N SER A 442 9.82 -10.32 5.25
CA SER A 442 11.27 -10.18 5.02
C SER A 442 12.01 -11.52 4.90
N GLY A 443 11.36 -12.65 5.21
CA GLY A 443 11.97 -13.98 5.17
C GLY A 443 12.42 -14.50 6.52
N LYS A 444 12.28 -13.72 7.61
CA LYS A 444 12.68 -14.11 8.97
C LYS A 444 11.51 -14.65 9.78
N ASP A 445 11.75 -15.65 10.63
CA ASP A 445 10.78 -16.08 11.65
C ASP A 445 11.15 -15.46 12.99
N LEU A 446 10.15 -14.92 13.69
CA LEU A 446 10.29 -14.43 15.06
C LEU A 446 9.50 -15.31 16.01
N ARG A 447 10.12 -15.71 17.11
CA ARG A 447 9.44 -16.39 18.22
C ARG A 447 9.11 -15.37 19.31
N LEU A 448 7.83 -15.08 19.48
CA LEU A 448 7.31 -14.09 20.43
C LEU A 448 6.77 -14.80 21.68
N LYS A 449 7.18 -14.30 22.85
CA LYS A 449 6.62 -14.68 24.13
C LYS A 449 5.57 -13.64 24.54
N PRO A 450 4.27 -14.00 24.66
CA PRO A 450 3.24 -13.10 25.15
C PRO A 450 3.52 -12.59 26.56
N LEU A 451 2.92 -11.45 26.92
CA LEU A 451 3.16 -10.77 28.20
C LEU A 451 2.85 -11.66 29.41
N LYS A 452 1.74 -12.41 29.38
CA LYS A 452 1.39 -13.39 30.42
C LYS A 452 2.49 -14.41 30.66
N LYS A 453 3.07 -14.99 29.60
CA LYS A 453 4.18 -15.95 29.71
C LYS A 453 5.44 -15.29 30.29
N LEU A 454 5.76 -14.08 29.85
CA LEU A 454 6.90 -13.33 30.40
C LEU A 454 6.70 -13.05 31.90
N LYS A 455 5.47 -12.77 32.34
CA LYS A 455 5.14 -12.61 33.76
C LYS A 455 5.30 -13.91 34.54
N GLU A 456 4.74 -15.01 34.04
CA GLU A 456 4.85 -16.35 34.65
C GLU A 456 6.32 -16.79 34.80
N GLU A 457 7.15 -16.46 33.81
CA GLU A 457 8.60 -16.70 33.82
C GLU A 457 9.41 -15.66 34.63
N LYS A 458 8.76 -14.67 35.26
CA LYS A 458 9.40 -13.55 35.99
C LYS A 458 10.44 -12.77 35.16
N LYS A 459 10.13 -12.54 33.88
CA LYS A 459 10.99 -11.82 32.91
C LYS A 459 10.56 -10.39 32.61
N LEU A 460 9.45 -9.93 33.18
CA LEU A 460 9.06 -8.52 33.11
C LEU A 460 9.87 -7.71 34.13
N SER A 461 10.26 -6.48 33.77
CA SER A 461 10.90 -5.57 34.71
C SER A 461 9.93 -5.11 35.79
N GLN A 462 10.46 -4.52 36.87
CA GLN A 462 9.63 -3.98 37.94
C GLN A 462 8.70 -2.87 37.41
N GLU A 463 9.22 -1.99 36.57
CA GLU A 463 8.48 -0.90 35.93
C GLU A 463 7.35 -1.46 35.05
N ALA A 464 7.62 -2.51 34.28
CA ALA A 464 6.63 -3.18 33.46
C ALA A 464 5.50 -3.80 34.29
N LEU A 465 5.81 -4.43 35.44
CA LEU A 465 4.82 -4.99 36.36
C LEU A 465 3.95 -3.91 37.01
N VAL A 466 4.56 -2.82 37.46
CA VAL A 466 3.84 -1.68 38.04
C VAL A 466 2.91 -1.07 37.00
N ALA A 467 3.43 -0.77 35.81
CA ALA A 467 2.69 -0.09 34.76
C ALA A 467 1.58 -0.93 34.13
N MET A 468 1.83 -2.22 33.85
CA MET A 468 0.91 -3.06 33.05
C MET A 468 0.09 -4.08 33.87
N ASP A 469 0.45 -4.35 35.13
CA ASP A 469 -0.23 -5.39 35.92
C ASP A 469 -0.88 -4.85 37.20
N GLN A 470 -0.12 -4.09 37.99
CA GLN A 470 -0.59 -3.56 39.28
C GLN A 470 -1.56 -2.39 39.09
N ILE A 471 -1.27 -1.49 38.16
CA ILE A 471 -2.14 -0.37 37.80
C ILE A 471 -2.99 -0.78 36.59
N SER A 472 -4.09 -1.50 36.84
CA SER A 472 -4.93 -2.04 35.75
C SER A 472 -5.50 -0.96 34.82
N SER A 473 -5.71 0.25 35.34
CA SER A 473 -6.26 1.37 34.57
C SER A 473 -5.43 1.76 33.35
N HIS A 474 -4.12 1.48 33.33
CA HIS A 474 -3.30 1.75 32.15
C HIS A 474 -3.68 0.81 31.00
N ILE A 475 -3.74 -0.50 31.25
CA ILE A 475 -4.13 -1.48 30.23
C ILE A 475 -5.59 -1.31 29.80
N ASP A 476 -6.45 -0.86 30.70
CA ASP A 476 -7.88 -0.70 30.42
C ASP A 476 -8.23 0.62 29.71
N LYS A 477 -7.33 1.63 29.72
CA LYS A 477 -7.66 2.99 29.24
C LYS A 477 -6.60 3.68 28.41
N MET A 478 -5.38 3.15 28.33
CA MET A 478 -4.28 3.79 27.61
C MET A 478 -3.76 2.87 26.52
N GLU A 479 -3.28 3.48 25.46
CA GLU A 479 -2.65 2.76 24.38
C GLU A 479 -1.20 2.40 24.72
N CYS A 480 -0.77 1.20 24.32
CA CYS A 480 0.58 0.69 24.61
C CYS A 480 1.67 1.64 24.09
N TYR A 481 1.44 2.24 22.93
CA TYR A 481 2.35 3.18 22.30
C TYR A 481 2.53 4.48 23.10
N THR A 482 1.65 4.80 24.05
CA THR A 482 1.84 5.93 24.97
C THR A 482 3.16 5.86 25.74
N CYS A 483 3.60 4.65 26.10
CA CYS A 483 4.87 4.42 26.80
C CYS A 483 5.93 3.76 25.90
N HIS A 484 5.51 3.04 24.85
CA HIS A 484 6.41 2.28 24.00
C HIS A 484 6.92 3.03 22.78
N ASP A 485 6.28 4.12 22.37
CA ASP A 485 6.84 5.01 21.37
C ASP A 485 7.89 5.91 22.00
N THR A 486 9.12 5.83 21.50
CA THR A 486 10.23 6.60 22.07
C THR A 486 10.26 8.07 21.66
N TRP A 487 9.58 8.42 20.58
CA TRP A 487 9.44 9.79 20.09
C TRP A 487 8.36 9.83 19.00
N ALA A 488 7.72 10.99 18.82
CA ALA A 488 6.80 11.23 17.70
C ALA A 488 7.11 12.58 17.02
N PRO A 489 6.99 12.68 15.68
CA PRO A 489 7.13 13.94 14.98
C PRO A 489 5.92 14.85 15.22
N GLN A 490 6.13 16.03 15.78
CA GLN A 490 5.09 17.03 16.06
C GLN A 490 5.34 18.34 15.31
N CYS A 491 4.28 18.88 14.69
CA CYS A 491 4.31 20.19 14.04
C CYS A 491 3.67 21.23 14.96
N PHE A 492 4.46 22.14 15.53
CA PHE A 492 3.95 23.25 16.33
C PHE A 492 3.48 24.40 15.44
N GLY A 493 2.22 24.36 15.03
CA GLY A 493 1.57 25.39 14.21
C GLY A 493 1.44 25.03 12.73
N CYS A 494 0.60 25.81 12.03
CA CYS A 494 0.40 25.64 10.58
C CYS A 494 1.61 26.19 9.83
N HIS A 495 2.37 25.29 9.23
CA HIS A 495 3.57 25.58 8.46
C HIS A 495 3.31 25.64 6.95
N VAL A 496 2.03 25.72 6.55
CA VAL A 496 1.58 25.69 5.16
C VAL A 496 1.12 27.08 4.75
N LYS A 497 1.67 27.59 3.64
CA LYS A 497 1.20 28.80 2.96
C LYS A 497 0.69 28.43 1.57
N VAL A 498 -0.52 28.86 1.23
CA VAL A 498 -1.06 28.76 -0.13
C VAL A 498 -1.07 30.17 -0.75
N ASP A 499 -0.16 30.42 -1.69
CA ASP A 499 0.04 31.74 -2.29
C ASP A 499 -0.79 31.89 -3.57
N TYR A 500 -1.84 32.72 -3.52
CA TYR A 500 -2.73 33.02 -4.66
C TYR A 500 -2.32 34.27 -5.46
N SER A 501 -1.11 34.80 -5.23
CA SER A 501 -0.61 35.93 -6.02
C SER A 501 -0.63 35.61 -7.51
N LYS A 502 -0.84 36.62 -8.36
CA LYS A 502 -0.97 36.46 -9.82
C LYS A 502 0.16 35.60 -10.41
N GLY A 503 -0.21 34.56 -11.16
CA GLY A 503 0.72 33.64 -11.82
C GLY A 503 1.22 32.48 -10.95
N LYS A 504 0.85 32.42 -9.67
CA LYS A 504 1.14 31.28 -8.79
C LYS A 504 0.17 30.15 -9.10
N LYS A 505 0.69 29.08 -9.71
CA LYS A 505 -0.06 27.87 -10.04
C LYS A 505 0.74 26.63 -9.72
N HIS A 506 0.04 25.53 -9.50
CA HIS A 506 0.66 24.21 -9.35
C HIS A 506 -0.31 23.11 -9.82
N VAL A 507 0.22 21.90 -9.96
CA VAL A 507 -0.51 20.72 -10.46
C VAL A 507 -1.66 20.35 -9.53
N ASP A 508 -2.85 20.17 -10.10
CA ASP A 508 -3.98 19.45 -9.52
C ASP A 508 -3.80 17.95 -9.79
N TRP A 509 -3.35 17.21 -8.78
CA TRP A 509 -3.08 15.78 -8.91
C TRP A 509 -4.34 14.95 -9.08
N LEU A 510 -5.48 15.44 -8.58
CA LEU A 510 -6.74 14.74 -8.76
C LEU A 510 -7.19 14.87 -10.22
N ALA A 511 -7.18 16.08 -10.78
CA ALA A 511 -7.51 16.28 -12.20
C ALA A 511 -6.53 15.55 -13.14
N ALA A 512 -5.23 15.56 -12.82
CA ALA A 512 -4.20 14.85 -13.57
C ALA A 512 -4.45 13.32 -13.59
N ALA A 513 -4.90 12.75 -12.47
CA ALA A 513 -5.25 11.33 -12.37
C ALA A 513 -6.52 10.97 -13.15
N HIS A 514 -7.52 11.86 -13.17
CA HIS A 514 -8.73 11.69 -13.97
C HIS A 514 -8.45 11.69 -15.49
N ALA A 515 -7.39 12.37 -15.93
CA ALA A 515 -6.96 12.37 -17.31
C ALA A 515 -6.19 11.09 -17.69
N HIS A 516 -6.79 9.92 -17.43
CA HIS A 516 -6.27 8.63 -17.85
C HIS A 516 -6.75 8.26 -19.25
N ASP A 517 -5.95 7.47 -19.97
CA ASP A 517 -6.28 6.98 -21.32
C ASP A 517 -6.65 5.49 -21.35
N ILE A 518 -6.86 4.96 -22.55
CA ILE A 518 -7.17 3.54 -22.79
C ILE A 518 -6.01 2.60 -22.43
N HIS A 519 -4.79 3.12 -22.35
CA HIS A 519 -3.59 2.39 -21.94
C HIS A 519 -3.43 2.34 -20.42
N GLY A 520 -4.33 3.01 -19.67
CA GLY A 520 -4.30 3.09 -18.22
C GLY A 520 -3.28 4.08 -17.67
N THR A 521 -2.81 5.03 -18.49
CA THR A 521 -1.80 6.03 -18.09
C THR A 521 -2.45 7.38 -17.82
N ASP A 522 -2.11 7.99 -16.68
CA ASP A 522 -2.59 9.34 -16.31
C ASP A 522 -1.71 10.45 -16.90
N ALA A 523 -2.09 11.71 -16.66
CA ALA A 523 -1.35 12.86 -17.18
C ALA A 523 0.10 12.95 -16.64
N ALA A 524 0.34 12.45 -15.43
CA ALA A 524 1.68 12.41 -14.84
C ALA A 524 2.57 11.41 -15.58
N LYS A 525 2.04 10.23 -15.93
CA LYS A 525 2.74 9.22 -16.73
C LYS A 525 2.96 9.67 -18.19
N ARG A 526 2.05 10.48 -18.74
CA ARG A 526 2.15 11.05 -20.11
C ARG A 526 2.93 12.37 -20.19
N GLU A 527 3.53 12.81 -19.09
CA GLU A 527 4.37 14.01 -18.99
C GLU A 527 3.67 15.34 -19.37
N ASN A 528 2.34 15.42 -19.29
CA ASN A 528 1.55 16.62 -19.66
C ASN A 528 0.88 17.34 -18.47
N LEU A 529 1.53 17.31 -17.30
CA LEU A 529 1.03 17.95 -16.06
C LEU A 529 0.78 19.47 -16.17
N LYS A 530 1.37 20.14 -17.15
CA LYS A 530 1.16 21.59 -17.38
C LYS A 530 -0.27 21.94 -17.77
N ASP A 531 -1.04 20.96 -18.27
CA ASP A 531 -2.45 21.14 -18.65
C ASP A 531 -3.37 21.15 -17.42
N PHE A 532 -2.87 20.72 -16.26
CA PHE A 532 -3.64 20.51 -15.03
C PHE A 532 -3.22 21.46 -13.90
N LEU A 533 -2.85 22.68 -14.24
CA LEU A 533 -2.44 23.69 -13.26
C LEU A 533 -3.66 24.46 -12.72
N ILE A 534 -3.77 24.50 -11.38
CA ILE A 534 -4.77 25.29 -10.64
C ILE A 534 -4.11 26.48 -9.95
N ASP A 535 -4.91 27.50 -9.64
CA ASP A 535 -4.44 28.70 -8.95
C ASP A 535 -4.00 28.39 -7.51
N GLY A 536 -3.06 29.19 -7.03
CA GLY A 536 -2.42 28.98 -5.75
C GLY A 536 -1.12 28.18 -5.88
N GLN A 537 -0.15 28.47 -5.02
CA GLN A 537 1.05 27.66 -4.87
C GLN A 537 1.25 27.31 -3.40
N VAL A 538 1.19 26.02 -3.08
CA VAL A 538 1.51 25.53 -1.75
C VAL A 538 3.02 25.61 -1.49
N THR A 539 3.37 26.15 -0.33
CA THR A 539 4.72 26.07 0.23
C THR A 539 4.62 25.64 1.67
N GLU A 540 5.59 24.86 2.12
CA GLU A 540 5.62 24.32 3.46
C GLU A 540 6.97 24.61 4.12
N THR A 541 6.97 25.11 5.35
CA THR A 541 8.17 25.26 6.18
C THR A 541 8.29 24.10 7.17
N ARG A 542 9.52 23.78 7.57
CA ARG A 542 9.84 22.74 8.56
C ARG A 542 10.49 23.29 9.82
N SER A 543 10.63 24.60 9.93
CA SER A 543 11.21 25.27 11.11
C SER A 543 10.43 25.01 12.40
N TYR A 544 9.18 24.54 12.29
CA TYR A 544 8.27 24.25 13.40
C TYR A 544 8.16 22.76 13.77
N LEU A 545 8.89 21.89 13.06
CA LEU A 545 8.89 20.46 13.35
C LEU A 545 9.78 20.19 14.57
N ARG A 546 9.24 19.47 15.54
CA ARG A 546 9.91 19.05 16.78
C ARG A 546 9.66 17.56 17.01
N TRP A 547 10.53 16.91 17.77
CA TRP A 547 10.24 15.59 18.33
C TRP A 547 9.80 15.78 19.77
N GLU A 548 8.84 14.99 20.20
CA GLU A 548 8.38 14.98 21.58
C GLU A 548 8.20 13.54 22.04
N ASP A 549 8.19 13.38 23.36
CA ASP A 549 7.61 12.19 23.97
C ASP A 549 6.13 12.13 23.59
N PRO A 550 5.61 10.95 23.19
CA PRO A 550 4.21 10.81 22.82
C PRO A 550 3.30 11.34 23.95
N ILE A 551 2.33 12.17 23.58
CA ILE A 551 1.30 12.65 24.51
C ILE A 551 0.55 11.44 25.08
N LEU A 552 0.10 11.51 26.33
CA LEU A 552 -0.77 10.48 26.92
C LEU A 552 -1.98 10.21 26.01
N VAL A 553 -2.03 9.02 25.39
CA VAL A 553 -3.15 8.66 24.51
C VAL A 553 -4.05 7.67 25.23
N LYS A 554 -5.27 8.13 25.50
CA LYS A 554 -6.43 7.25 25.64
C LYS A 554 -6.97 7.03 24.24
N ASN A 555 -7.17 5.77 23.84
CA ASN A 555 -7.62 5.36 22.52
C ASN A 555 -8.35 6.50 21.78
N GLY A 556 -7.62 7.11 20.82
CA GLY A 556 -8.04 8.33 20.14
C GLY A 556 -8.94 8.07 18.94
N GLU A 557 -9.49 6.87 18.84
CA GLU A 557 -10.48 6.47 17.83
C GLU A 557 -11.86 7.13 18.02
#